data_AF-A0A383EMF9-F1
#
_entry.id   AF-A0A383EMF9-F1
#
_cell.length_a   1.000
_cell.length_b   1.000
_cell.length_c   1.000
_cell.angle_alpha   90.00
_cell.angle_beta   90.00
_cell.angle_gamma   90.00
#
_symmetry.space_group_name_H-M   'P 1'
#
loop_
_entity.id
_entity.type
_entity.pdbx_description
1 polymer ?
#
loop_
_entity_poly.entity_id
_entity_poly.type
_entity_poly.pdbx_seq_one_letter_code
_entity_poly.pdbx_strand_id
1 'polypeptide(L)'
;IGGLLMYGIPNMKLGKDVVDRRINLLKAEGIEFITDTDIGQDITTTELQAQFDAIVFTTGATKARDLPAENRDAKGIYPAMDYLTANTKSLLDKGHVDQNEFSATGRDVIVIGGGDTGTDCIGTAIRQGAKSLVNFELMSKPPVDRSENNPWPQWPTIFRVDYGHEEAASVFGQDPRHYQLLTKAFIKDDNGNVSGLKTINVEFENGKLNEIDGTEKTWDAQLVLLSMGF
;
A
#
# COMPACT_ATOMS: atom_id res chain seq x y z
N ILE A 1 14.16 13.81 0.72
CA ILE A 1 13.16 14.90 0.90
C ILE A 1 11.97 14.62 -0.01
N GLY A 2 10.74 14.98 0.38
CA GLY A 2 9.53 14.77 -0.43
C GLY A 2 8.55 13.72 0.10
N GLY A 3 8.90 13.02 1.19
CA GLY A 3 8.01 12.07 1.87
C GLY A 3 7.45 11.00 0.93
N LEU A 4 6.15 10.72 1.06
CA LEU A 4 5.45 9.74 0.22
C LEU A 4 5.41 10.11 -1.25
N LEU A 5 5.52 11.39 -1.62
CA LEU A 5 5.60 11.78 -3.04
C LEU A 5 6.90 11.25 -3.66
N MET A 6 7.97 11.18 -2.88
CA MET A 6 9.26 10.66 -3.31
C MET A 6 9.29 9.12 -3.26
N TYR A 7 8.92 8.50 -2.14
CA TYR A 7 9.16 7.07 -1.93
C TYR A 7 7.92 6.19 -1.93
N GLY A 8 6.73 6.75 -1.73
CA GLY A 8 5.47 5.99 -1.64
C GLY A 8 4.72 5.88 -2.96
N ILE A 9 4.53 7.01 -3.64
CA ILE A 9 3.86 7.05 -4.94
C ILE A 9 4.86 6.55 -6.00
N PRO A 10 4.51 5.61 -6.86
CA PRO A 10 5.47 5.04 -7.81
C PRO A 10 5.65 5.92 -9.08
N ASN A 11 6.75 5.70 -9.81
CA ASN A 11 7.18 6.54 -10.94
C ASN A 11 6.16 6.67 -12.07
N MET A 12 5.37 5.61 -12.34
CA MET A 12 4.35 5.64 -13.39
C MET A 12 3.20 6.60 -13.09
N LYS A 13 2.98 6.96 -11.82
CA LYS A 13 1.93 7.89 -11.38
C LYS A 13 2.49 9.30 -11.14
N LEU A 14 3.70 9.40 -10.57
CA LEU A 14 4.36 10.66 -10.29
C LEU A 14 5.88 10.55 -10.52
N GLY A 15 6.35 11.22 -11.57
CA GLY A 15 7.78 11.37 -11.88
C GLY A 15 8.54 12.10 -10.77
N LYS A 16 9.73 11.61 -10.42
CA LYS A 16 10.53 12.17 -9.31
C LYS A 16 11.19 13.50 -9.66
N ASP A 17 11.40 13.74 -10.94
CA ASP A 17 11.81 15.04 -11.48
C ASP A 17 10.82 16.16 -11.10
N VAL A 18 9.52 15.87 -11.04
CA VAL A 18 8.48 16.83 -10.62
C VAL A 18 8.63 17.19 -9.14
N VAL A 19 8.92 16.19 -8.30
CA VAL A 19 9.15 16.36 -6.86
C VAL A 19 10.44 17.16 -6.63
N ASP A 20 11.52 16.79 -7.30
CA ASP A 20 12.81 17.48 -7.22
C ASP A 20 12.71 18.93 -7.68
N ARG A 21 11.99 19.19 -8.77
CA ARG A 21 11.72 20.56 -9.23
C ARG A 21 11.04 21.39 -8.15
N ARG A 22 10.05 20.83 -7.44
CA ARG A 22 9.35 21.55 -6.37
C ARG A 22 10.25 21.78 -5.16
N ILE A 23 11.07 20.81 -4.78
CA ILE A 23 12.06 20.94 -3.70
C ILE A 23 13.08 22.03 -4.04
N ASN A 24 13.60 22.05 -5.28
CA ASN A 24 14.57 23.04 -5.71
C ASN A 24 14.00 24.45 -5.74
N LEU A 25 12.72 24.61 -6.07
CA LEU A 25 12.04 25.90 -5.94
C LEU A 25 11.99 26.35 -4.48
N LEU A 26 11.60 25.46 -3.55
CA LEU A 26 11.56 25.79 -2.11
C LEU A 26 12.96 26.20 -1.59
N LYS A 27 14.01 25.50 -2.02
CA LYS A 27 15.40 25.88 -1.70
C LYS A 27 15.76 27.26 -2.25
N ALA A 28 15.35 27.59 -3.47
CA ALA A 28 15.62 28.88 -4.10
C ALA A 28 14.89 30.04 -3.39
N GLU A 29 13.73 29.77 -2.80
CA GLU A 29 12.99 30.71 -1.94
C GLU A 29 13.61 30.85 -0.52
N GLY A 30 14.72 30.16 -0.24
CA GLY A 30 15.46 30.27 1.01
C GLY A 30 15.06 29.27 2.09
N ILE A 31 14.30 28.22 1.77
CA ILE A 31 14.00 27.15 2.73
C ILE A 31 15.23 26.23 2.87
N GLU A 32 15.73 26.11 4.09
CA GLU A 32 16.79 25.17 4.45
C GLU A 32 16.20 23.79 4.76
N PHE A 33 16.83 22.74 4.23
CA PHE A 33 16.47 21.36 4.51
C PHE A 33 17.61 20.66 5.23
N ILE A 34 17.39 20.37 6.51
CA ILE A 34 18.31 19.54 7.32
C ILE A 34 17.80 18.09 7.21
N THR A 35 18.57 17.22 6.57
CA THR A 35 18.25 15.79 6.42
C THR A 35 18.94 14.97 7.51
N ASP A 36 18.63 13.68 7.57
CA ASP A 36 19.28 12.74 8.49
C ASP A 36 19.16 13.17 9.96
N THR A 37 18.01 13.75 10.32
CA THR A 37 17.68 14.24 11.67
C THR A 37 16.25 13.82 12.02
N ASP A 38 16.09 13.02 13.07
CA ASP A 38 14.81 12.59 13.62
C ASP A 38 14.44 13.39 14.89
N ILE A 39 13.25 13.98 14.87
CA ILE A 39 12.76 14.83 15.96
C ILE A 39 12.27 13.94 17.11
N GLY A 40 12.90 14.09 18.27
CA GLY A 40 12.69 13.26 19.46
C GLY A 40 13.80 12.24 19.70
N GLN A 41 14.67 12.00 18.71
CA GLN A 41 15.88 11.19 18.85
C GLN A 41 17.14 12.03 18.78
N ASP A 42 17.33 12.77 17.67
CA ASP A 42 18.54 13.57 17.42
C ASP A 42 18.42 15.00 17.97
N ILE A 43 17.21 15.56 17.95
CA ILE A 43 16.88 16.86 18.53
C ILE A 43 15.52 16.82 19.22
N THR A 44 15.42 17.41 20.40
CA THR A 44 14.19 17.45 21.18
C THR A 44 13.28 18.61 20.78
N THR A 45 11.97 18.45 21.01
CA THR A 45 11.01 19.54 20.81
C THR A 45 11.32 20.76 21.68
N THR A 46 11.85 20.56 22.89
CA THR A 46 12.25 21.65 23.80
C THR A 46 13.38 22.49 23.22
N GLU A 47 14.38 21.84 22.60
CA GLU A 47 15.48 22.54 21.93
C GLU A 47 15.00 23.35 20.72
N LEU A 48 14.04 22.80 19.95
CA LEU A 48 13.41 23.54 18.85
C LEU A 48 12.64 24.76 19.35
N GLN A 49 11.88 24.61 20.45
CA GLN A 49 11.11 25.72 21.04
C GLN A 49 11.99 26.86 21.56
N ALA A 50 13.22 26.55 21.98
CA ALA A 50 14.19 27.56 22.39
C ALA A 50 14.83 28.30 21.20
N GLN A 51 14.86 27.69 20.02
CA GLN A 51 15.55 28.19 18.83
C GLN A 51 14.61 28.90 17.84
N PHE A 52 13.32 28.57 17.84
CA PHE A 52 12.37 29.05 16.84
C PHE A 52 11.10 29.62 17.48
N ASP A 53 10.57 30.70 16.91
CA ASP A 53 9.33 31.34 17.36
C ASP A 53 8.08 30.49 17.12
N ALA A 54 8.13 29.58 16.14
CA ALA A 54 7.02 28.69 15.77
C ALA A 54 7.52 27.34 15.27
N ILE A 55 6.74 26.30 15.53
CA ILE A 55 7.00 24.92 15.10
C ILE A 55 5.75 24.36 14.43
N VAL A 56 5.91 23.76 13.26
CA VAL A 56 4.82 23.10 12.52
C VAL A 56 5.16 21.63 12.29
N PHE A 57 4.37 20.72 12.85
CA PHE A 57 4.54 19.29 12.67
C PHE A 57 3.94 18.83 11.34
N THR A 58 4.79 18.26 10.48
CA THR A 58 4.42 17.76 9.14
C THR A 58 4.94 16.35 8.89
N THR A 59 5.09 15.55 9.94
CA THR A 59 5.71 14.21 9.92
C THR A 59 4.86 13.12 9.26
N GLY A 60 3.57 13.36 9.08
CA GLY A 60 2.64 12.40 8.49
C GLY A 60 2.32 11.21 9.41
N ALA A 61 1.68 10.18 8.85
CA ALA A 61 1.37 8.93 9.54
C ALA A 61 2.31 7.83 9.02
N THR A 62 3.13 7.26 9.90
CA THR A 62 4.18 6.29 9.54
C THR A 62 3.90 4.88 10.03
N LYS A 63 2.95 4.71 10.97
CA LYS A 63 2.60 3.41 11.54
C LYS A 63 1.55 2.73 10.67
N ALA A 64 1.94 1.74 9.89
CA ALA A 64 1.00 0.97 9.09
C ALA A 64 0.02 0.18 9.98
N ARG A 65 -1.22 0.01 9.50
CA ARG A 65 -2.17 -0.93 10.11
C ARG A 65 -1.75 -2.36 9.80
N ASP A 66 -1.73 -3.18 10.84
CA ASP A 66 -1.40 -4.60 10.72
C ASP A 66 -2.65 -5.47 10.58
N LEU A 67 -2.47 -6.69 10.08
CA LEU A 67 -3.51 -7.70 9.97
C LEU A 67 -3.18 -8.87 10.89
N PRO A 68 -3.67 -8.88 12.14
CA PRO A 68 -3.46 -10.00 13.03
C PRO A 68 -4.23 -11.21 12.50
N ALA A 69 -3.51 -12.23 12.08
CA ALA A 69 -4.04 -13.51 11.64
C ALA A 69 -3.05 -14.62 12.00
N GLU A 70 -3.51 -15.87 12.01
CA GLU A 70 -2.63 -17.01 12.21
C GLU A 70 -1.50 -16.97 11.16
N ASN A 71 -0.27 -17.27 11.58
CA ASN A 71 0.94 -17.26 10.74
C ASN A 71 1.32 -15.89 10.15
N ARG A 72 0.83 -14.78 10.71
CA ARG A 72 1.20 -13.42 10.29
C ARG A 72 2.72 -13.14 10.30
N ASP A 73 3.48 -13.88 11.10
CA ASP A 73 4.94 -13.82 11.19
C ASP A 73 5.68 -14.50 10.02
N ALA A 74 4.97 -15.12 9.07
CA ALA A 74 5.59 -15.72 7.88
C ALA A 74 6.35 -14.67 7.05
N LYS A 75 7.51 -15.06 6.52
CA LYS A 75 8.28 -14.22 5.60
C LYS A 75 7.53 -14.05 4.28
N GLY A 76 7.64 -12.90 3.64
CA GLY A 76 6.87 -12.59 2.42
C GLY A 76 5.57 -11.83 2.69
N ILE A 77 5.25 -11.49 3.95
CA ILE A 77 4.09 -10.65 4.31
C ILE A 77 4.59 -9.29 4.80
N TYR A 78 4.37 -8.25 4.00
CA TYR A 78 4.96 -6.93 4.25
C TYR A 78 3.91 -5.81 4.22
N PRO A 79 4.09 -4.74 5.01
CA PRO A 79 3.40 -3.48 4.76
C PRO A 79 3.63 -3.01 3.33
N ALA A 80 2.56 -2.54 2.67
CA ALA A 80 2.62 -2.06 1.29
C ALA A 80 3.66 -0.95 1.10
N MET A 81 3.83 -0.10 2.11
CA MET A 81 4.78 1.01 2.07
C MET A 81 6.23 0.56 2.04
N ASP A 82 6.57 -0.54 2.70
CA ASP A 82 7.94 -1.06 2.71
C ASP A 82 8.30 -1.54 1.29
N TYR A 83 7.36 -2.22 0.63
CA TYR A 83 7.49 -2.66 -0.76
C TYR A 83 7.65 -1.48 -1.74
N LEU A 84 6.77 -0.47 -1.67
CA LEU A 84 6.81 0.69 -2.55
C LEU A 84 8.08 1.54 -2.34
N THR A 85 8.47 1.73 -1.08
CA THR A 85 9.68 2.46 -0.70
C THR A 85 10.93 1.74 -1.19
N ALA A 86 11.02 0.42 -0.97
CA ALA A 86 12.14 -0.39 -1.43
C ALA A 86 12.28 -0.36 -2.95
N ASN A 87 11.16 -0.50 -3.68
CA ASN A 87 11.15 -0.41 -5.14
C ASN A 87 11.65 0.95 -5.64
N THR A 88 11.10 2.04 -5.10
CA THR A 88 11.46 3.39 -5.55
C THR A 88 12.91 3.73 -5.21
N LYS A 89 13.37 3.35 -4.02
CA LYS A 89 14.77 3.53 -3.61
C LYS A 89 15.72 2.78 -4.54
N SER A 90 15.42 1.53 -4.86
CA SER A 90 16.23 0.72 -5.79
C SER A 90 16.35 1.38 -7.17
N LEU A 91 15.24 1.89 -7.71
CA LEU A 91 15.23 2.62 -8.98
C LEU A 91 16.03 3.93 -8.93
N LEU A 92 15.96 4.69 -7.84
CA LEU A 92 16.72 5.94 -7.68
C LEU A 92 18.22 5.67 -7.51
N ASP A 93 18.60 4.65 -6.75
CA ASP A 93 19.99 4.36 -6.41
C ASP A 93 20.72 3.62 -7.54
N LYS A 94 20.02 2.69 -8.23
CA LYS A 94 20.64 1.74 -9.18
C LYS A 94 20.06 1.82 -10.59
N GLY A 95 18.90 2.44 -10.79
CA GLY A 95 18.21 2.50 -12.07
C GLY A 95 17.45 1.21 -12.46
N HIS A 96 17.45 0.18 -11.60
CA HIS A 96 16.69 -1.06 -11.82
C HIS A 96 16.12 -1.58 -10.49
N VAL A 97 15.16 -2.50 -10.58
CA VAL A 97 14.57 -3.14 -9.39
C VAL A 97 15.50 -4.23 -8.85
N ASP A 98 15.59 -4.35 -7.52
CA ASP A 98 16.34 -5.41 -6.84
C ASP A 98 15.58 -6.74 -6.81
N GLN A 99 16.33 -7.84 -6.93
CA GLN A 99 15.81 -9.21 -6.78
C GLN A 99 15.92 -9.68 -5.32
N ASN A 100 15.30 -8.94 -4.41
CA ASN A 100 15.33 -9.18 -2.97
C ASN A 100 14.01 -9.81 -2.46
N GLU A 101 13.77 -9.78 -1.16
CA GLU A 101 12.56 -10.30 -0.52
C GLU A 101 11.27 -9.64 -1.05
N PHE A 102 11.36 -8.39 -1.50
CA PHE A 102 10.26 -7.62 -2.08
C PHE A 102 10.03 -7.91 -3.58
N SER A 103 10.87 -8.68 -4.26
CA SER A 103 10.68 -8.92 -5.70
C SER A 103 9.39 -9.70 -5.97
N ALA A 104 8.50 -9.14 -6.80
CA ALA A 104 7.31 -9.84 -7.30
C ALA A 104 7.60 -10.78 -8.48
N THR A 105 8.82 -10.75 -9.04
CA THR A 105 9.19 -11.48 -10.28
C THR A 105 8.83 -12.96 -10.18
N GLY A 106 7.91 -13.42 -11.04
CA GLY A 106 7.49 -14.83 -11.11
C GLY A 106 6.72 -15.34 -9.89
N ARG A 107 6.30 -14.46 -8.97
CA ARG A 107 5.56 -14.82 -7.76
C ARG A 107 4.06 -14.59 -7.90
N ASP A 108 3.28 -15.37 -7.18
CA ASP A 108 1.87 -15.14 -6.95
C ASP A 108 1.73 -14.05 -5.86
N VAL A 109 1.15 -12.91 -6.21
CA VAL A 109 1.09 -11.71 -5.36
C VAL A 109 -0.33 -11.45 -4.89
N ILE A 110 -0.50 -11.24 -3.59
CA ILE A 110 -1.77 -10.80 -3.00
C ILE A 110 -1.61 -9.42 -2.36
N VAL A 111 -2.49 -8.50 -2.70
CA VAL A 111 -2.60 -7.16 -2.09
C VAL A 111 -3.84 -7.11 -1.22
N ILE A 112 -3.73 -6.74 0.07
CA ILE A 112 -4.87 -6.70 1.00
C ILE A 112 -5.21 -5.25 1.34
N GLY A 113 -6.39 -4.81 0.90
CA GLY A 113 -6.89 -3.43 0.96
C GLY A 113 -6.82 -2.76 -0.42
N GLY A 114 -7.87 -2.03 -0.82
CA GLY A 114 -7.99 -1.45 -2.18
C GLY A 114 -8.10 0.07 -2.21
N GLY A 115 -7.43 0.75 -1.28
CA GLY A 115 -7.12 2.17 -1.44
C GLY A 115 -6.03 2.43 -2.50
N ASP A 116 -5.65 3.70 -2.66
CA ASP A 116 -4.64 4.13 -3.64
C ASP A 116 -3.31 3.38 -3.49
N THR A 117 -2.86 3.14 -2.26
CA THR A 117 -1.63 2.37 -1.98
C THR A 117 -1.71 0.93 -2.52
N GLY A 118 -2.88 0.30 -2.45
CA GLY A 118 -3.10 -1.04 -3.00
C GLY A 118 -2.99 -1.04 -4.53
N THR A 119 -3.59 -0.04 -5.17
CA THR A 119 -3.46 0.18 -6.62
C THR A 119 -2.00 0.40 -7.04
N ASP A 120 -1.25 1.17 -6.24
CA ASP A 120 0.15 1.44 -6.49
C ASP A 120 1.02 0.18 -6.34
N CYS A 121 0.72 -0.70 -5.37
CA CYS A 121 1.32 -2.03 -5.24
C CYS A 121 1.03 -2.92 -6.45
N ILE A 122 -0.23 -2.96 -6.91
CA ILE A 122 -0.67 -3.70 -8.09
C ILE A 122 0.16 -3.29 -9.32
N GLY A 123 0.20 -1.99 -9.62
CA GLY A 123 0.92 -1.49 -10.79
C GLY A 123 2.43 -1.73 -10.70
N THR A 124 3.00 -1.71 -9.49
CA THR A 124 4.43 -2.02 -9.27
C THR A 124 4.70 -3.52 -9.47
N ALA A 125 3.88 -4.40 -8.92
CA ALA A 125 4.03 -5.86 -9.05
C ALA A 125 3.94 -6.33 -10.51
N ILE A 126 3.02 -5.75 -11.30
CA ILE A 126 2.92 -5.98 -12.74
C ILE A 126 4.24 -5.65 -13.44
N ARG A 127 4.81 -4.47 -13.17
CA ARG A 127 6.08 -4.02 -13.79
C ARG A 127 7.29 -4.86 -13.37
N GLN A 128 7.26 -5.43 -12.17
CA GLN A 128 8.25 -6.38 -11.70
C GLN A 128 8.10 -7.79 -12.32
N GLY A 129 7.00 -8.06 -13.03
CA GLY A 129 6.76 -9.36 -13.66
C GLY A 129 6.15 -10.39 -12.73
N ALA A 130 5.19 -9.99 -11.89
CA ALA A 130 4.36 -10.90 -11.11
C ALA A 130 3.74 -12.00 -11.99
N LYS A 131 3.72 -13.24 -11.49
CA LYS A 131 3.11 -14.38 -12.18
C LYS A 131 1.58 -14.30 -12.12
N SER A 132 1.05 -13.94 -10.96
CA SER A 132 -0.38 -13.67 -10.77
C SER A 132 -0.57 -12.56 -9.75
N LEU A 133 -1.74 -11.93 -9.77
CA LEU A 133 -2.06 -10.80 -8.92
C LEU A 133 -3.53 -10.85 -8.51
N VAL A 134 -3.77 -10.78 -7.20
CA VAL A 134 -5.11 -10.72 -6.62
C VAL A 134 -5.16 -9.62 -5.57
N ASN A 135 -6.25 -8.86 -5.52
CA ASN A 135 -6.47 -7.83 -4.52
C ASN A 135 -7.70 -8.15 -3.68
N PHE A 136 -7.57 -8.14 -2.36
CA PHE A 136 -8.65 -8.43 -1.43
C PHE A 136 -9.20 -7.18 -0.78
N GLU A 137 -10.52 -7.09 -0.76
CA GLU A 137 -11.27 -6.04 -0.12
C GLU A 137 -12.27 -6.64 0.87
N LEU A 138 -12.22 -6.15 2.11
CA LEU A 138 -13.13 -6.60 3.15
C LEU A 138 -14.55 -6.09 2.89
N MET A 139 -14.67 -4.87 2.37
CA MET A 139 -15.95 -4.20 2.15
C MET A 139 -16.63 -4.69 0.87
N SER A 140 -17.94 -4.46 0.77
CA SER A 140 -18.70 -4.65 -0.46
C SER A 140 -18.20 -3.77 -1.59
N LYS A 141 -18.36 -4.28 -2.82
CA LYS A 141 -18.09 -3.50 -4.03
C LYS A 141 -18.89 -2.20 -3.97
N PRO A 142 -18.23 -1.03 -4.04
CA PRO A 142 -18.93 0.25 -4.02
C PRO A 142 -19.95 0.37 -5.18
N PRO A 143 -21.01 1.17 -5.03
CA PRO A 143 -21.98 1.43 -6.09
C PRO A 143 -21.34 2.23 -7.24
N VAL A 144 -21.92 2.16 -8.44
CA VAL A 144 -21.43 2.94 -9.60
C VAL A 144 -21.65 4.44 -9.39
N ASP A 145 -22.77 4.80 -8.78
CA ASP A 145 -23.18 6.19 -8.51
C ASP A 145 -23.21 6.49 -7.01
N ARG A 146 -23.13 7.79 -6.66
CA ARG A 146 -23.28 8.23 -5.26
C ARG A 146 -24.65 7.82 -4.73
N SER A 147 -24.68 7.26 -3.53
CA SER A 147 -25.93 7.02 -2.80
C SER A 147 -26.48 8.31 -2.20
N GLU A 148 -27.77 8.34 -1.88
CA GLU A 148 -28.43 9.47 -1.19
C GLU A 148 -27.75 9.81 0.15
N ASN A 149 -27.15 8.81 0.80
CA ASN A 149 -26.46 8.94 2.08
C ASN A 149 -24.99 9.39 1.96
N ASN A 150 -24.48 9.62 0.74
CA ASN A 150 -23.14 10.17 0.48
C ASN A 150 -23.19 11.39 -0.47
N PRO A 151 -23.85 12.48 -0.06
CA PRO A 151 -24.03 13.66 -0.90
C PRO A 151 -22.74 14.49 -1.03
N TRP A 152 -22.66 15.32 -2.07
CA TRP A 152 -21.65 16.37 -2.14
C TRP A 152 -21.82 17.35 -0.95
N PRO A 153 -20.74 17.85 -0.33
CA PRO A 153 -19.32 17.80 -0.73
C PRO A 153 -18.52 16.63 -0.17
N GLN A 154 -19.15 15.57 0.37
CA GLN A 154 -18.41 14.42 0.88
C GLN A 154 -17.62 13.72 -0.23
N TRP A 155 -16.53 13.05 0.14
CA TRP A 155 -15.80 12.20 -0.79
C TRP A 155 -16.74 11.09 -1.31
N PRO A 156 -16.81 10.87 -2.63
CA PRO A 156 -17.72 9.88 -3.21
C PRO A 156 -17.25 8.46 -2.89
N THR A 157 -18.13 7.68 -2.27
CA THR A 157 -17.97 6.23 -2.11
C THR A 157 -18.59 5.54 -3.31
N ILE A 158 -17.87 5.56 -4.44
CA ILE A 158 -18.30 4.96 -5.71
C ILE A 158 -17.24 4.00 -6.24
N PHE A 159 -17.66 3.09 -7.11
CA PHE A 159 -16.76 2.16 -7.77
C PHE A 159 -15.87 2.93 -8.73
N ARG A 160 -14.57 2.82 -8.51
CA ARG A 160 -13.55 3.43 -9.36
C ARG A 160 -12.65 2.34 -9.89
N VAL A 161 -12.30 2.49 -11.16
CA VAL A 161 -11.20 1.77 -11.76
C VAL A 161 -10.07 2.79 -11.85
N ASP A 162 -8.90 2.39 -11.38
CA ASP A 162 -7.68 3.21 -11.37
C ASP A 162 -6.62 2.44 -12.17
N TYR A 163 -5.53 3.10 -12.56
CA TYR A 163 -4.59 2.60 -13.56
C TYR A 163 -4.11 1.17 -13.27
N GLY A 164 -3.81 0.84 -12.00
CA GLY A 164 -3.35 -0.50 -11.61
C GLY A 164 -4.41 -1.57 -11.83
N HIS A 165 -5.69 -1.24 -11.60
CA HIS A 165 -6.80 -2.16 -11.88
C HIS A 165 -6.97 -2.40 -13.38
N GLU A 166 -6.89 -1.34 -14.19
CA GLU A 166 -6.98 -1.45 -15.65
C GLU A 166 -5.82 -2.27 -16.24
N GLU A 167 -4.59 -1.98 -15.79
CA GLU A 167 -3.40 -2.72 -16.20
C GLU A 167 -3.47 -4.20 -15.78
N ALA A 168 -3.90 -4.48 -14.55
CA ALA A 168 -4.08 -5.85 -14.07
C ALA A 168 -5.09 -6.61 -14.94
N ALA A 169 -6.23 -5.97 -15.28
CA ALA A 169 -7.23 -6.56 -16.16
C ALA A 169 -6.69 -6.80 -17.57
N SER A 170 -5.85 -5.89 -18.09
CA SER A 170 -5.22 -6.08 -19.40
C SER A 170 -4.16 -7.19 -19.40
N VAL A 171 -3.39 -7.35 -18.33
CA VAL A 171 -2.27 -8.31 -18.25
C VAL A 171 -2.76 -9.71 -17.86
N PHE A 172 -3.67 -9.81 -16.90
CA PHE A 172 -4.14 -11.07 -16.33
C PHE A 172 -5.55 -11.46 -16.79
N GLY A 173 -6.21 -10.63 -17.60
CA GLY A 173 -7.49 -10.92 -18.24
C GLY A 173 -8.74 -10.63 -17.40
N GLN A 174 -8.61 -10.12 -16.18
CA GLN A 174 -9.74 -9.80 -15.30
C GLN A 174 -9.39 -8.74 -14.24
N ASP A 175 -10.40 -8.05 -13.71
CA ASP A 175 -10.23 -7.16 -12.54
C ASP A 175 -9.65 -7.99 -11.37
N PRO A 176 -8.53 -7.55 -10.74
CA PRO A 176 -7.87 -8.35 -9.71
C PRO A 176 -8.65 -8.38 -8.38
N ARG A 177 -9.69 -7.54 -8.21
CA ARG A 177 -10.33 -7.31 -6.91
C ARG A 177 -11.38 -8.36 -6.57
N HIS A 178 -11.27 -8.89 -5.36
CA HIS A 178 -12.29 -9.69 -4.69
C HIS A 178 -12.80 -8.94 -3.46
N TYR A 179 -14.09 -8.65 -3.47
CA TYR A 179 -14.78 -7.94 -2.40
C TYR A 179 -15.37 -8.92 -1.38
N GLN A 180 -15.76 -8.39 -0.22
CA GLN A 180 -16.42 -9.18 0.82
C GLN A 180 -15.62 -10.41 1.23
N LEU A 181 -14.31 -10.22 1.38
CA LEU A 181 -13.38 -11.31 1.64
C LEU A 181 -12.55 -11.02 2.88
N LEU A 182 -12.64 -11.91 3.87
CA LEU A 182 -11.89 -11.84 5.11
C LEU A 182 -10.73 -12.83 5.08
N THR A 183 -9.53 -12.38 5.41
CA THR A 183 -8.37 -13.26 5.59
C THR A 183 -8.42 -13.91 6.97
N LYS A 184 -8.33 -15.24 7.01
CA LYS A 184 -8.42 -16.04 8.25
C LYS A 184 -7.06 -16.47 8.77
N ALA A 185 -6.17 -16.90 7.88
CA ALA A 185 -4.86 -17.42 8.23
C ALA A 185 -3.92 -17.35 7.03
N PHE A 186 -2.63 -17.16 7.29
CA PHE A 186 -1.57 -17.39 6.33
C PHE A 186 -1.12 -18.86 6.37
N ILE A 187 -0.56 -19.34 5.27
CA ILE A 187 0.01 -20.68 5.13
C ILE A 187 1.52 -20.54 4.98
N LYS A 188 2.28 -21.25 5.81
CA LYS A 188 3.74 -21.30 5.76
C LYS A 188 4.22 -22.49 4.95
N ASP A 189 5.30 -22.33 4.20
CA ASP A 189 6.13 -23.44 3.73
C ASP A 189 7.07 -23.94 4.84
N ASP A 190 7.79 -25.02 4.55
CA ASP A 190 8.76 -25.64 5.47
C ASP A 190 9.92 -24.71 5.84
N ASN A 191 10.15 -23.64 5.07
CA ASN A 191 11.20 -22.64 5.30
C ASN A 191 10.69 -21.41 6.08
N GLY A 192 9.41 -21.39 6.45
CA GLY A 192 8.76 -20.29 7.16
C GLY A 192 8.37 -19.10 6.28
N ASN A 193 8.36 -19.25 4.95
CA ASN A 193 7.83 -18.25 4.03
C ASN A 193 6.34 -18.46 3.79
N VAL A 194 5.63 -17.41 3.43
CA VAL A 194 4.25 -17.50 2.98
C VAL A 194 4.20 -18.28 1.66
N SER A 195 3.35 -19.31 1.62
CA SER A 195 3.05 -20.08 0.42
C SER A 195 1.61 -19.86 -0.06
N GLY A 196 0.76 -19.30 0.80
CA GLY A 196 -0.61 -18.97 0.50
C GLY A 196 -1.36 -18.39 1.71
N LEU A 197 -2.67 -18.24 1.58
CA LEU A 197 -3.55 -17.84 2.67
C LEU A 197 -4.96 -18.39 2.50
N LYS A 198 -5.69 -18.48 3.62
CA LYS A 198 -7.09 -18.89 3.69
C LYS A 198 -7.99 -17.68 3.86
N THR A 199 -9.08 -17.64 3.12
CA THR A 199 -10.11 -16.62 3.21
C THR A 199 -11.48 -17.23 3.44
N ILE A 200 -12.43 -16.41 3.88
CA ILE A 200 -13.87 -16.71 3.89
C ILE A 200 -14.62 -15.49 3.34
N ASN A 201 -15.73 -15.71 2.64
CA ASN A 201 -16.60 -14.59 2.25
C ASN A 201 -17.38 -14.07 3.46
N VAL A 202 -17.66 -12.77 3.44
CA VAL A 202 -18.35 -12.09 4.54
C VAL A 202 -19.43 -11.16 4.03
N GLU A 203 -20.41 -10.86 4.88
CA GLU A 203 -21.40 -9.83 4.64
C GLU A 203 -21.51 -8.91 5.85
N PHE A 204 -21.95 -7.68 5.61
CA PHE A 204 -22.18 -6.70 6.66
C PHE A 204 -23.68 -6.50 6.84
N GLU A 205 -24.24 -7.07 7.90
CA GLU A 205 -25.63 -6.82 8.28
C GLU A 205 -25.65 -5.86 9.48
N ASN A 206 -26.30 -4.71 9.32
CA ASN A 206 -26.38 -3.67 10.37
C ASN A 206 -25.00 -3.25 10.93
N GLY A 207 -23.97 -3.24 10.09
CA GLY A 207 -22.59 -2.91 10.47
C GLY A 207 -21.83 -4.04 11.18
N LYS A 208 -22.46 -5.19 11.39
CA LYS A 208 -21.80 -6.38 11.94
C LYS A 208 -21.31 -7.26 10.79
N LEU A 209 -20.05 -7.68 10.87
CA LEU A 209 -19.47 -8.66 9.96
C LEU A 209 -20.01 -10.06 10.31
N ASN A 210 -20.59 -10.73 9.31
CA ASN A 210 -21.00 -12.12 9.37
C ASN A 210 -20.20 -12.93 8.35
N GLU A 211 -19.70 -14.10 8.77
CA GLU A 211 -19.01 -15.04 7.88
C GLU A 211 -20.02 -15.92 7.16
N ILE A 212 -19.75 -16.24 5.89
CA ILE A 212 -20.60 -17.10 5.07
C ILE A 212 -19.97 -18.50 5.06
N ASP A 213 -20.50 -19.39 5.89
CA ASP A 213 -19.99 -20.76 6.03
C ASP A 213 -19.96 -21.51 4.68
N GLY A 214 -18.91 -22.31 4.44
CA GLY A 214 -18.74 -23.08 3.21
C GLY A 214 -18.15 -22.29 2.03
N THR A 215 -17.77 -21.03 2.24
CA THR A 215 -17.10 -20.18 1.25
C THR A 215 -15.59 -20.09 1.45
N GLU A 216 -15.04 -20.95 2.30
CA GLU A 216 -13.61 -20.97 2.57
C GLU A 216 -12.82 -21.29 1.31
N LYS A 217 -11.78 -20.49 1.07
CA LYS A 217 -10.91 -20.65 -0.10
C LYS A 217 -9.44 -20.49 0.29
N THR A 218 -8.60 -21.33 -0.31
CA THR A 218 -7.15 -21.19 -0.24
C THR A 218 -6.64 -20.51 -1.52
N TRP A 219 -5.68 -19.61 -1.35
CA TRP A 219 -5.02 -18.88 -2.42
C TRP A 219 -3.52 -19.07 -2.33
N ASP A 220 -2.86 -19.31 -3.46
CA ASP A 220 -1.41 -19.36 -3.53
C ASP A 220 -0.82 -17.94 -3.49
N ALA A 221 0.23 -17.75 -2.70
CA ALA A 221 0.92 -16.47 -2.59
C ALA A 221 2.32 -16.63 -2.05
N GLN A 222 3.31 -16.02 -2.70
CA GLN A 222 4.68 -15.91 -2.18
C GLN A 222 5.05 -14.47 -1.83
N LEU A 223 4.15 -13.52 -2.09
CA LEU A 223 4.27 -12.14 -1.67
C LEU A 223 2.89 -11.59 -1.29
N VAL A 224 2.73 -11.17 -0.04
CA VAL A 224 1.52 -10.53 0.47
C VAL A 224 1.84 -9.10 0.90
N LEU A 225 1.07 -8.14 0.36
CA LEU A 225 1.25 -6.72 0.60
C LEU A 225 0.04 -6.16 1.36
N LEU A 226 0.27 -5.63 2.56
CA LEU A 226 -0.78 -5.07 3.43
C LEU A 226 -0.96 -3.57 3.15
N SER A 227 -2.00 -3.21 2.39
CA SER A 227 -2.38 -1.84 2.01
C SER A 227 -3.63 -1.37 2.76
N MET A 228 -3.64 -1.56 4.08
CA MET A 228 -4.78 -1.26 4.96
C MET A 228 -4.76 0.15 5.56
N GLY A 229 -3.81 0.98 5.13
CA GLY A 229 -3.60 2.35 5.61
C GLY A 229 -2.69 2.44 6.83
N PHE A 230 -2.73 3.60 7.49
CA PHE A 230 -1.98 3.93 8.70
C PHE A 230 -2.94 4.24 9.87
#